data_AF-A0A329S6N1-F1
#
_entry.id   AF-A0A329S6N1-F1
#
_cell.length_a   1.000
_cell.length_b   1.000
_cell.length_c   1.000
_cell.angle_alpha   90.00
_cell.angle_beta   90.00
_cell.angle_gamma   90.00
#
_symmetry.space_group_name_H-M   'P 1'
#
loop_
_entity.id
_entity.type
_entity.pdbx_description
1 polymer ?
#
loop_
_entity_poly.entity_id
_entity_poly.type
_entity_poly.pdbx_seq_one_letter_code
_entity_poly.pdbx_strand_id
1 'polypeptide(L)'
;MKANIAGGPSIIFNRYAKRNETKIYGGKLCKTIIGYDANDLYLWALGNYMPCGRLTTIEAYDGIVDDIKAVKVFGFLECDIHTPEHLKEYFSEMIPIFKNTLINCEDQSIIGSHMYDYNQARESGRAKFLADGSCLLG
;
A
#
# COMPACT_ATOMS: atom_id res chain seq x y z
N MET A 1 9.06 -13.22 -20.31
CA MET A 1 8.95 -11.79 -19.92
C MET A 1 7.78 -11.04 -20.55
N LYS A 2 7.51 -11.08 -21.86
CA LYS A 2 6.30 -10.41 -22.44
C LYS A 2 4.99 -10.87 -21.79
N ALA A 3 4.89 -12.16 -21.46
CA ALA A 3 3.75 -12.72 -20.73
C ALA A 3 3.58 -12.17 -19.30
N ASN A 4 4.64 -11.55 -18.74
CA ASN A 4 4.67 -11.05 -17.37
C ASN A 4 4.46 -9.53 -17.33
N ILE A 5 4.21 -8.89 -18.48
CA ILE A 5 3.83 -7.48 -18.55
C ILE A 5 2.32 -7.40 -18.35
N ALA A 6 1.92 -6.94 -17.16
CA ALA A 6 0.54 -6.63 -16.85
C ALA A 6 0.28 -5.12 -16.96
N GLY A 7 -0.97 -4.76 -17.27
CA GLY A 7 -1.43 -3.37 -17.16
C GLY A 7 -1.71 -2.96 -15.70
N GLY A 8 -2.28 -1.78 -15.53
CA GLY A 8 -2.69 -1.31 -14.20
C GLY A 8 -3.73 -2.25 -13.57
N PRO A 9 -3.61 -2.55 -12.27
CA PRO A 9 -4.56 -3.42 -11.60
C PRO A 9 -5.91 -2.69 -11.43
N SER A 10 -7.00 -3.27 -11.93
CA SER A 10 -8.36 -2.82 -11.63
C SER A 10 -8.89 -3.60 -10.44
N ILE A 11 -8.64 -3.09 -9.24
CA ILE A 11 -8.95 -3.78 -8.00
C ILE A 11 -10.28 -3.27 -7.46
N ILE A 12 -11.34 -4.06 -7.64
CA ILE A 12 -12.70 -3.72 -7.21
C ILE A 12 -13.19 -4.81 -6.25
N PHE A 13 -13.19 -4.54 -4.95
CA PHE A 13 -13.53 -5.51 -3.89
C PHE A 13 -15.05 -5.73 -3.75
N ASN A 14 -15.83 -4.66 -3.93
CA ASN A 14 -17.28 -4.70 -4.07
C ASN A 14 -17.67 -3.75 -5.20
N ARG A 15 -18.37 -4.26 -6.23
CA ARG A 15 -18.84 -3.42 -7.37
C ARG A 15 -19.77 -2.28 -6.93
N TYR A 16 -20.30 -2.37 -5.71
CA TYR A 16 -21.23 -1.40 -5.17
C TYR A 16 -21.03 -1.23 -3.66
N ALA A 17 -20.72 -0.01 -3.25
CA ALA A 17 -20.82 0.43 -1.87
C ALA A 17 -21.80 1.60 -1.82
N LYS A 18 -22.68 1.62 -0.82
CA LYS A 18 -23.62 2.72 -0.58
C LYS A 18 -23.63 3.11 0.89
N ARG A 19 -23.54 4.42 1.10
CA ARG A 19 -23.66 5.06 2.40
C ARG A 19 -24.96 4.65 3.08
N ASN A 20 -24.86 4.28 4.36
CA ASN A 20 -25.94 3.79 5.22
C ASN A 20 -26.59 2.47 4.81
N GLU A 21 -26.04 1.74 3.83
CA GLU A 21 -26.59 0.44 3.38
C GLU A 21 -25.54 -0.67 3.43
N THR A 22 -24.35 -0.43 2.86
CA THR A 22 -23.27 -1.41 2.86
C THR A 22 -22.71 -1.59 4.27
N LYS A 23 -22.57 -2.84 4.70
CA LYS A 23 -21.88 -3.20 5.95
C LYS A 23 -20.39 -3.41 5.67
N ILE A 24 -19.55 -2.76 6.47
CA ILE A 24 -18.08 -2.89 6.50
C ILE A 24 -17.67 -3.78 7.68
N TYR A 25 -16.36 -3.98 7.87
CA TYR A 25 -15.77 -4.90 8.85
C TYR A 25 -16.44 -4.81 10.23
N GLY A 26 -16.76 -5.97 10.81
CA GLY A 26 -17.46 -6.06 12.09
C GLY A 26 -18.93 -5.64 12.02
N GLY A 27 -19.54 -5.64 10.84
CA GLY A 27 -20.97 -5.38 10.63
C GLY A 27 -21.38 -3.91 10.76
N LYS A 28 -20.40 -2.98 10.80
CA LYS A 28 -20.66 -1.54 10.92
C LYS A 28 -21.24 -0.99 9.62
N LEU A 29 -22.12 0.00 9.70
CA LEU A 29 -22.65 0.65 8.50
C LEU A 29 -21.61 1.60 7.89
N CYS A 30 -21.37 1.50 6.59
CA CYS A 30 -20.60 2.47 5.82
C CYS A 30 -21.24 3.86 5.94
N LYS A 31 -20.49 4.86 6.41
CA LYS A 31 -20.98 6.24 6.56
C LYS A 31 -20.43 7.22 5.54
N THR A 32 -19.29 6.90 4.94
CA THR A 32 -18.60 7.75 3.97
C THR A 32 -17.89 6.84 2.98
N ILE A 33 -17.87 7.25 1.71
CA ILE A 33 -17.11 6.62 0.64
C ILE A 33 -16.13 7.67 0.14
N ILE A 34 -14.85 7.33 0.12
CA ILE A 34 -13.77 8.22 -0.33
C ILE A 34 -13.03 7.47 -1.44
N GLY A 35 -12.78 8.15 -2.56
CA GLY A 35 -11.93 7.65 -3.63
C GLY A 35 -10.62 8.43 -3.64
N TYR A 36 -9.51 7.72 -3.71
CA TYR A 36 -8.18 8.29 -3.90
C TYR A 36 -7.69 7.94 -5.29
N ASP A 37 -7.11 8.92 -5.97
CA ASP A 37 -6.43 8.71 -7.24
C ASP A 37 -4.96 9.14 -7.11
N ALA A 38 -4.08 8.42 -7.80
CA ALA A 38 -2.66 8.70 -7.77
C ALA A 38 -2.28 9.66 -8.89
N ASN A 39 -1.76 10.84 -8.54
CA ASN A 39 -1.19 11.76 -9.50
C ASN A 39 0.00 11.09 -10.21
N ASP A 40 -0.12 10.91 -11.52
CA ASP A 40 0.96 10.45 -12.40
C ASP A 40 1.68 9.17 -11.94
N LEU A 41 0.90 8.15 -11.52
CA LEU A 41 1.41 6.89 -10.96
C LEU A 41 2.57 6.28 -11.75
N TYR A 42 2.45 6.18 -13.09
CA TYR A 42 3.50 5.59 -13.91
C TYR A 42 4.75 6.46 -14.01
N LEU A 43 4.61 7.79 -14.05
CA LEU A 43 5.78 8.69 -14.10
C LEU A 43 6.53 8.63 -12.78
N TRP A 44 5.82 8.59 -11.65
CA TRP A 44 6.46 8.37 -10.35
C TRP A 44 7.17 7.01 -10.31
N ALA A 45 6.54 5.94 -10.78
CA ALA A 45 7.15 4.61 -10.82
C ALA A 45 8.43 4.57 -11.69
N LEU A 46 8.42 5.25 -12.84
CA LEU A 46 9.60 5.39 -13.71
C LEU A 46 10.75 6.18 -13.06
N GLY A 47 10.46 7.04 -12.08
CA GLY A 47 11.46 7.77 -11.31
C GLY A 47 12.16 6.94 -10.23
N ASN A 48 11.72 5.70 -9.98
CA ASN A 48 12.33 4.80 -9.00
C ASN A 48 13.43 3.92 -9.62
N TYR A 49 14.08 3.09 -8.81
CA TYR A 49 15.01 2.08 -9.30
C TYR A 49 14.30 1.11 -10.25
N MET A 50 14.81 1.00 -11.47
CA MET A 50 14.27 0.14 -12.53
C MET A 50 15.38 -0.75 -13.09
N PRO A 51 15.10 -2.04 -13.36
CA PRO A 51 16.10 -2.92 -13.94
C PRO A 51 16.46 -2.47 -15.36
N CYS A 52 17.74 -2.39 -15.66
CA CYS A 52 18.27 -1.89 -16.93
C CYS A 52 19.37 -2.82 -17.47
N GLY A 53 19.77 -2.61 -18.73
CA GLY A 53 20.81 -3.40 -19.38
C GLY A 53 20.27 -4.67 -20.06
N ARG A 54 21.18 -5.62 -20.32
CA ARG A 54 20.82 -6.89 -20.97
C ARG A 54 20.07 -7.77 -19.98
N LEU A 55 18.90 -8.27 -20.41
CA LEU A 55 18.14 -9.24 -19.64
C LEU A 55 18.99 -10.49 -19.37
N THR A 56 19.15 -10.83 -18.10
CA THR A 56 19.73 -12.08 -17.62
C THR A 56 18.70 -12.83 -16.78
N THR A 57 18.85 -14.15 -16.73
CA THR A 57 18.02 -15.02 -15.89
C THR A 57 18.95 -15.81 -14.99
N ILE A 58 18.61 -15.86 -13.72
CA ILE A 58 19.28 -16.68 -12.72
C ILE A 58 18.29 -17.76 -12.27
N GLU A 59 18.78 -18.98 -12.10
CA GLU A 59 17.98 -20.04 -11.48
C GLU A 59 17.70 -19.67 -10.02
N ALA A 60 16.51 -20.02 -9.54
CA ALA A 60 16.17 -19.83 -8.13
C ALA A 60 17.10 -20.67 -7.25
N TYR A 61 17.50 -20.09 -6.12
CA TYR A 61 18.39 -20.74 -5.16
C TYR A 61 17.88 -20.55 -3.73
N ASP A 62 18.28 -21.45 -2.83
CA ASP A 62 17.90 -21.37 -1.41
C ASP A 62 18.42 -20.06 -0.80
N GLY A 63 17.50 -19.26 -0.25
CA GLY A 63 17.82 -17.95 0.33
C GLY A 63 17.70 -16.75 -0.63
N ILE A 64 17.30 -16.95 -1.89
CA ILE A 64 17.07 -15.85 -2.85
C ILE A 64 16.08 -14.79 -2.30
N VAL A 65 15.06 -15.22 -1.56
CA VAL A 65 14.09 -14.33 -0.93
C VAL A 65 14.73 -13.45 0.14
N ASP A 66 15.63 -14.00 0.95
CA ASP A 66 16.33 -13.25 1.99
C ASP A 66 17.34 -12.27 1.39
N ASP A 67 18.00 -12.65 0.30
CA ASP A 67 18.89 -11.76 -0.44
C ASP A 67 18.15 -10.61 -1.14
N ILE A 68 16.94 -10.85 -1.67
CA ILE A 68 16.06 -9.79 -2.19
C ILE A 68 15.65 -8.85 -1.06
N LYS A 69 15.23 -9.38 0.09
CA LYS A 69 14.85 -8.57 1.27
C LYS A 69 16.02 -7.76 1.82
N ALA A 70 17.24 -8.29 1.73
CA ALA A 70 18.47 -7.61 2.12
C ALA A 70 19.04 -6.70 1.02
N VAL A 71 18.34 -6.53 -0.12
CA VAL A 71 18.75 -5.68 -1.24
C VAL A 71 20.11 -6.10 -1.85
N LYS A 72 20.49 -7.37 -1.71
CA LYS A 72 21.68 -7.93 -2.36
C LYS A 72 21.41 -8.30 -3.82
N VAL A 73 20.16 -8.63 -4.11
CA VAL A 73 19.66 -8.96 -5.46
C VAL A 73 18.50 -8.02 -5.77
N PHE A 74 18.48 -7.49 -7.00
CA PHE A 74 17.43 -6.62 -7.51
C PHE A 74 16.96 -7.14 -8.87
N GLY A 75 15.65 -7.32 -9.04
CA GLY A 75 15.07 -7.86 -10.26
C GLY A 75 13.63 -8.33 -10.07
N PHE A 76 13.18 -9.17 -11.00
CA PHE A 76 11.84 -9.77 -10.96
C PHE A 76 11.92 -11.22 -10.50
N LEU A 77 11.02 -11.62 -9.60
CA LEU A 77 10.89 -12.99 -9.12
C LEU A 77 9.50 -13.51 -9.50
N GLU A 78 9.47 -14.68 -10.14
CA GLU A 78 8.24 -15.45 -10.34
C GLU A 78 8.03 -16.33 -9.11
N CYS A 79 6.92 -16.14 -8.41
CA CYS A 79 6.59 -16.89 -7.21
C CYS A 79 5.07 -16.94 -6.99
N ASP A 80 4.62 -17.97 -6.29
CA ASP A 80 3.25 -18.05 -5.82
C ASP A 80 3.09 -17.26 -4.51
N ILE A 81 2.00 -16.50 -4.44
CA ILE A 81 1.61 -15.77 -3.23
C ILE A 81 0.34 -16.37 -2.64
N HIS A 82 0.31 -16.53 -1.32
CA HIS A 82 -0.82 -17.12 -0.62
C HIS A 82 -1.12 -16.32 0.65
N THR A 83 -2.39 -15.93 0.83
CA THR A 83 -2.86 -15.40 2.12
C THR A 83 -3.03 -16.56 3.10
N PRO A 84 -2.39 -16.53 4.29
CA PRO A 84 -2.60 -17.54 5.32
C PRO A 84 -4.08 -17.72 5.67
N GLU A 85 -4.53 -18.96 5.86
CA GLU A 85 -5.97 -19.29 6.00
C GLU A 85 -6.68 -18.45 7.07
N HIS A 86 -6.04 -18.34 8.25
CA HIS A 86 -6.56 -17.59 9.39
C HIS A 86 -6.61 -16.07 9.18
N LEU A 87 -6.05 -15.54 8.09
CA LEU A 87 -6.06 -14.11 7.74
C LEU A 87 -6.96 -13.79 6.54
N LYS A 88 -7.51 -14.80 5.85
CA LYS A 88 -8.36 -14.57 4.67
C LYS A 88 -9.58 -13.72 5.00
N GLU A 89 -10.25 -13.98 6.12
CA GLU A 89 -11.41 -13.19 6.55
C GLU A 89 -11.03 -11.73 6.80
N TYR A 90 -9.89 -11.50 7.46
CA TYR A 90 -9.38 -10.17 7.75
C TYR A 90 -9.08 -9.35 6.48
N PHE A 91 -8.43 -9.96 5.48
CA PHE A 91 -8.09 -9.30 4.21
C PHE A 91 -9.19 -9.40 3.13
N SER A 92 -10.35 -9.97 3.45
CA SER A 92 -11.44 -10.17 2.49
C SER A 92 -12.08 -8.86 2.03
N GLU A 93 -12.04 -7.82 2.88
CA GLU A 93 -12.68 -6.53 2.62
C GLU A 93 -11.80 -5.57 1.81
N MET A 94 -10.50 -5.59 2.09
CA MET A 94 -9.48 -4.86 1.33
C MET A 94 -8.27 -5.76 1.19
N ILE A 95 -7.78 -5.97 -0.04
CA ILE A 95 -6.48 -6.59 -0.18
C ILE A 95 -5.42 -5.65 0.41
N PRO A 96 -4.34 -6.19 0.98
CA PRO A 96 -3.19 -5.37 1.33
C PRO A 96 -2.68 -4.65 0.07
N ILE A 97 -2.78 -3.32 0.07
CA ILE A 97 -2.09 -2.47 -0.90
C ILE A 97 -0.65 -2.37 -0.41
N PHE A 98 0.27 -3.06 -1.08
CA PHE A 98 1.69 -2.92 -0.78
C PHE A 98 2.20 -1.60 -1.39
N LYS A 99 2.14 -0.50 -0.62
CA LYS A 99 2.75 0.77 -0.97
C LYS A 99 3.68 1.22 0.16
N ASN A 100 4.97 1.36 -0.14
CA ASN A 100 5.90 2.05 0.75
C ASN A 100 5.82 3.55 0.42
N THR A 101 5.09 4.32 1.22
CA THR A 101 5.08 5.79 1.14
C THR A 101 4.93 6.41 2.52
N LEU A 102 5.52 7.59 2.70
CA LEU A 102 5.31 8.44 3.87
C LEU A 102 4.12 9.36 3.58
N ILE A 103 3.25 9.56 4.56
CA ILE A 103 2.13 10.50 4.47
C ILE A 103 2.38 11.59 5.50
N ASN A 104 2.42 12.85 5.06
CA ASN A 104 2.58 13.95 5.99
C ASN A 104 1.26 14.16 6.76
N CYS A 105 1.19 13.55 7.94
CA CYS A 105 0.03 13.61 8.83
C CYS A 105 -0.08 14.93 9.62
N GLU A 106 0.85 15.87 9.43
CA GLU A 106 0.85 17.19 10.07
C GLU A 106 0.24 18.29 9.17
N ASP A 107 -0.14 17.96 7.93
CA ASP A 107 -0.77 18.90 7.02
C ASP A 107 -2.28 18.65 6.92
N GLN A 108 -3.07 19.57 7.47
CA GLN A 108 -4.54 19.50 7.47
C GLN A 108 -5.12 19.40 6.05
N SER A 109 -4.45 19.98 5.05
CA SER A 109 -4.88 19.91 3.66
C SER A 109 -4.67 18.52 3.05
N ILE A 110 -3.77 17.70 3.61
CA ILE A 110 -3.42 16.36 3.11
C ILE A 110 -4.31 15.29 3.75
N ILE A 111 -4.54 15.35 5.08
CA ILE A 111 -5.32 14.33 5.80
C ILE A 111 -6.77 14.74 6.10
N GLY A 112 -7.13 16.00 5.84
CA GLY A 112 -8.47 16.55 6.08
C GLY A 112 -8.71 16.93 7.54
N SER A 113 -9.64 17.86 7.76
CA SER A 113 -9.86 18.49 9.06
C SER A 113 -10.15 17.49 10.19
N HIS A 114 -11.01 16.50 9.97
CA HIS A 114 -11.32 15.51 11.00
C HIS A 114 -10.12 14.68 11.45
N MET A 115 -9.31 14.17 10.50
CA MET A 115 -8.12 13.35 10.84
C MET A 115 -6.99 14.21 11.39
N TYR A 116 -6.87 15.44 10.88
CA TYR A 116 -5.95 16.44 11.43
C TYR A 116 -6.30 16.76 12.88
N ASP A 117 -7.55 17.11 13.17
CA ASP A 117 -8.00 17.42 14.53
C ASP A 117 -7.83 16.21 15.46
N TYR A 118 -8.08 15.00 14.96
CA TYR A 118 -7.82 13.75 15.69
C TYR A 118 -6.32 13.54 15.98
N ASN A 119 -5.43 13.85 15.05
CA ASN A 119 -3.99 13.76 15.23
C ASN A 119 -3.49 14.83 16.22
N GLN A 120 -3.91 16.09 16.07
CA GLN A 120 -3.59 17.18 16.99
C GLN A 120 -4.09 16.89 18.41
N ALA A 121 -5.29 16.32 18.56
CA ALA A 121 -5.84 15.92 19.85
C ALA A 121 -4.99 14.84 20.54
N ARG A 122 -4.26 14.01 19.78
CA ARG A 122 -3.37 12.95 20.32
C ARG A 122 -1.96 13.45 20.67
N GLU A 123 -1.48 14.55 20.09
CA GLU A 123 -0.17 15.12 20.42
C GLU A 123 -0.07 15.61 21.88
N SER A 124 -1.19 15.96 22.50
CA SER A 124 -1.24 16.34 23.93
C SER A 124 -0.98 15.19 24.91
N GLY A 125 -0.80 13.95 24.41
CA GLY A 125 -0.69 12.73 25.21
C GLY A 125 0.68 12.03 25.26
N ARG A 126 1.65 12.25 24.35
CA ARG A 126 3.04 11.73 24.49
C ARG A 126 4.02 12.18 23.39
N ALA A 127 5.31 11.98 23.70
CA ALA A 127 6.51 12.61 23.15
C ALA A 127 6.77 12.47 21.63
N LYS A 128 7.12 13.63 21.05
CA LYS A 128 7.94 13.94 19.86
C LYS A 128 8.17 12.83 18.82
N PHE A 129 7.67 13.06 17.61
CA PHE A 129 8.16 12.44 16.37
C PHE A 129 9.59 12.90 16.02
N LEU A 130 10.27 12.13 15.17
CA LEU A 130 11.63 12.39 14.68
C LEU A 130 11.68 13.70 13.87
N ALA A 131 12.87 14.30 13.82
CA ALA A 131 13.12 15.68 13.38
C ALA A 131 12.84 15.99 11.89
N ASP A 132 12.26 15.06 11.12
CA ASP A 132 11.99 15.24 9.68
C ASP A 132 10.50 15.35 9.31
N GLY A 133 9.59 15.37 10.30
CA GLY A 133 8.16 15.61 10.07
C GLY A 133 7.45 14.52 9.26
N SER A 134 8.06 13.34 9.11
CA SER A 134 7.42 12.23 8.42
C SER A 134 6.60 11.38 9.39
N CYS A 135 5.33 11.17 9.06
CA CYS A 135 4.50 10.17 9.70
C CYS A 135 4.36 8.98 8.73
N LEU A 136 4.63 7.78 9.23
CA LEU A 136 4.14 6.57 8.59
C LEU A 136 2.67 6.43 8.98
N LEU A 137 1.76 6.62 8.02
CA LEU A 137 0.64 5.71 7.70
C LEU A 137 -0.53 6.41 7.02
N GLY A 138 -1.17 5.64 6.12
CA GLY A 138 -2.53 5.83 5.63
C GLY A 138 -2.73 5.10 4.31
#